data_AF-A0A839E8T4-F1
#
_entry.id   AF-A0A839E8T4-F1
#
_cell.length_a   1.000
_cell.length_b   1.000
_cell.length_c   1.000
_cell.angle_alpha   90.00
_cell.angle_beta   90.00
_cell.angle_gamma   90.00
#
_symmetry.space_group_name_H-M   'P 1'
#
loop_
_entity.id
_entity.type
_entity.pdbx_description
1 polymer ?
#
loop_
_entity_poly.entity_id
_entity_poly.type
_entity_poly.pdbx_seq_one_letter_code
_entity_poly.pdbx_strand_id
1 'polypeptide(L)'
;MSPDVSPPTFDLTREPWLLVRFDGGVREVSLREAFAQAHDIRSVVGELPTQTFALVRLLLAILHSAVRPIIDSGGMTPVELWGRLWSSPEPLSEVTDGYLDQWRHRFDLLHPSEPFYQVAGLHTATGEVTGLERIIADVPNGEPYFTTRRGRGVERIGLAEAARWLIHAQAFDPSGIKSGVVGDDRVKGGKGYPIGTAWAGSIGGLVIEGATLRETLLLNLVLGDISTGARVDSPNDVPIWERENLPGAGVRTGDDGEDWLPTGQLDLLTWQSRRIQLAAEGDEVTGVLLSNGDQLWSQNRHPAENMTAWRRSEPQEKKLGLPRVYMARTHAPERALWRGLAALLPQATQDKLGTEGSRSLPPGNLSWIAKLQVEGILDEDYVLRTRAIGVAYGSNSSVVDELIDDALTIHSVLLAERGTALAAAAVTAVENTDSAVTALVNLAGNLAVAAGGEAEGARDRARELGYFALDAPFRRWLSELAAGTSPTEAREDWYAEAYRVLRELGDQRVEDAGPASWIGREKDGKHINASEAHGWFLGALARALSTSAENT
;
A
#
# COMPACT_ATOMS: atom_id res chain seq x y z
N MET A 1 17.73 36.23 -37.91
CA MET A 1 17.88 34.82 -37.50
C MET A 1 17.48 34.76 -36.05
N SER A 2 16.23 34.41 -35.76
CA SER A 2 15.82 34.08 -34.40
C SER A 2 16.54 32.79 -34.02
N PRO A 3 17.13 32.67 -32.82
CA PRO A 3 17.71 31.41 -32.41
C PRO A 3 16.58 30.37 -32.43
N ASP A 4 16.82 29.28 -33.14
CA ASP A 4 16.00 28.09 -33.13
C ASP A 4 16.14 27.47 -31.73
N VAL A 5 15.39 28.02 -30.76
CA VAL A 5 15.34 27.50 -29.41
C VAL A 5 14.42 26.30 -29.49
N SER A 6 15.01 25.12 -29.67
CA SER A 6 14.27 23.88 -29.49
C SER A 6 13.57 23.93 -28.12
N PRO A 7 12.30 23.51 -28.01
CA PRO A 7 11.58 23.55 -26.75
C PRO A 7 12.34 22.76 -25.68
N PRO A 8 12.32 23.20 -24.41
CA PRO A 8 12.96 22.47 -23.33
C PRO A 8 12.37 21.06 -23.24
N THR A 9 13.24 20.06 -23.02
CA THR A 9 12.89 18.63 -22.95
C THR A 9 13.50 18.02 -21.70
N PHE A 10 12.82 17.04 -21.11
CA PHE A 10 13.35 16.25 -20.00
C PHE A 10 12.84 14.80 -20.14
N ASP A 11 13.62 14.01 -20.86
CA ASP A 11 13.32 12.63 -21.23
C ASP A 11 13.60 11.67 -20.07
N LEU A 12 12.55 11.22 -19.39
CA LEU A 12 12.63 10.31 -18.23
C LEU A 12 13.26 8.95 -18.55
N THR A 13 13.38 8.60 -19.84
CA THR A 13 14.05 7.36 -20.27
C THR A 13 15.57 7.45 -20.24
N ARG A 14 16.13 8.68 -20.22
CA ARG A 14 17.58 8.93 -20.34
C ARG A 14 18.13 9.86 -19.27
N GLU A 15 17.35 10.84 -18.83
CA GLU A 15 17.76 11.75 -17.77
C GLU A 15 17.66 11.06 -16.41
N PRO A 16 18.59 11.32 -15.46
CA PRO A 16 18.49 10.81 -14.12
C PRO A 16 17.38 11.52 -13.36
N TRP A 17 16.43 10.76 -12.81
CA TRP A 17 15.33 11.31 -12.01
C TRP A 17 14.76 10.33 -10.98
N LEU A 18 14.89 9.03 -11.20
CA LEU A 18 14.41 8.03 -10.27
C LEU A 18 15.45 7.85 -9.16
N LEU A 19 15.10 8.19 -7.93
CA LEU A 19 15.96 7.94 -6.78
C LEU A 19 15.95 6.45 -6.43
N VAL A 20 17.14 5.84 -6.42
CA VAL A 20 17.33 4.43 -6.11
C VAL A 20 18.49 4.23 -5.13
N ARG A 21 18.41 3.15 -4.35
CA ARG A 21 19.45 2.75 -3.40
C ARG A 21 20.29 1.63 -3.96
N PHE A 22 21.59 1.84 -4.02
CA PHE A 22 22.61 0.80 -4.16
C PHE A 22 23.26 0.55 -2.79
N ASP A 23 24.11 -0.47 -2.69
CA ASP A 23 24.91 -0.71 -1.47
C ASP A 23 25.81 0.48 -1.11
N GLY A 24 26.30 1.22 -2.12
CA GLY A 24 27.17 2.39 -1.95
C GLY A 24 26.44 3.71 -1.65
N GLY A 25 25.11 3.75 -1.66
CA GLY A 25 24.34 4.97 -1.40
C GLY A 25 23.13 5.16 -2.32
N VAL A 26 22.49 6.32 -2.18
CA VAL A 26 21.31 6.72 -2.97
C VAL A 26 21.74 7.67 -4.08
N ARG A 27 21.25 7.46 -5.30
CA ARG A 27 21.45 8.38 -6.44
C ARG A 27 20.27 8.34 -7.39
N GLU A 28 20.16 9.36 -8.22
CA GLU A 28 19.20 9.39 -9.32
C GLU A 28 19.70 8.57 -10.51
N VAL A 29 18.77 7.87 -11.16
CA VAL A 29 18.98 7.10 -12.39
C VAL A 29 17.84 7.36 -13.37
N SER A 30 18.10 7.13 -14.65
CA SER A 30 17.07 7.10 -15.69
C SER A 30 16.24 5.81 -15.60
N LEU A 31 15.09 5.74 -16.29
CA LEU A 31 14.34 4.49 -16.40
C LEU A 31 15.19 3.37 -17.04
N ARG A 32 15.98 3.70 -18.06
CA ARG A 32 16.84 2.72 -18.73
C ARG A 32 17.89 2.14 -17.79
N GLU A 33 18.56 2.99 -17.01
CA GLU A 33 19.52 2.53 -16.01
C GLU A 33 18.85 1.72 -14.90
N ALA A 34 17.64 2.11 -14.45
CA ALA A 34 16.91 1.38 -13.41
C ALA A 34 16.62 -0.07 -13.82
N PHE A 35 16.20 -0.31 -15.06
CA PHE A 35 15.95 -1.67 -15.57
C PHE A 35 17.25 -2.41 -15.92
N ALA A 36 18.26 -1.72 -16.47
CA ALA A 36 19.55 -2.32 -16.79
C ALA A 36 20.33 -2.79 -15.54
N GLN A 37 20.24 -2.04 -14.44
CA GLN A 37 20.96 -2.26 -13.18
C GLN A 37 20.04 -2.79 -12.07
N ALA A 38 18.84 -3.31 -12.41
CA ALA A 38 17.83 -3.71 -11.42
C ALA A 38 18.32 -4.77 -10.41
N HIS A 39 19.35 -5.55 -10.77
CA HIS A 39 19.98 -6.55 -9.90
C HIS A 39 20.97 -5.93 -8.89
N ASP A 40 21.53 -4.77 -9.19
CA ASP A 40 22.45 -4.04 -8.29
C ASP A 40 21.72 -3.04 -7.40
N ILE A 41 20.51 -2.65 -7.80
CA ILE A 41 19.66 -1.73 -7.03
C ILE A 41 18.94 -2.52 -5.94
N ARG A 42 19.00 -2.04 -4.70
CA ARG A 42 18.25 -2.58 -3.55
C ARG A 42 16.78 -2.20 -3.59
N SER A 43 16.50 -0.91 -3.80
CA SER A 43 15.12 -0.40 -3.79
C SER A 43 15.00 0.96 -4.46
N VAL A 44 13.77 1.30 -4.86
CA VAL A 44 13.38 2.68 -5.15
C VAL A 44 13.26 3.46 -3.83
N VAL A 45 13.68 4.71 -3.82
CA VAL A 45 13.64 5.59 -2.65
C VAL A 45 12.89 6.86 -3.02
N GLY A 46 11.63 6.98 -2.61
CA GLY A 46 10.91 8.24 -2.72
C GLY A 46 11.24 9.19 -1.56
N GLU A 47 10.93 10.48 -1.72
CA GLU A 47 10.94 11.43 -0.59
C GLU A 47 9.95 11.01 0.52
N LEU A 48 8.88 10.31 0.13
CA LEU A 48 7.91 9.68 1.02
C LEU A 48 7.71 8.19 0.66
N PRO A 49 7.27 7.34 1.61
CA PRO A 49 6.91 5.95 1.33
C PRO A 49 5.85 5.82 0.23
N THR A 50 4.84 6.69 0.23
CA THR A 50 3.77 6.70 -0.79
C THR A 50 4.29 7.02 -2.19
N GLN A 51 5.33 7.85 -2.30
CA GLN A 51 5.98 8.10 -3.59
C GLN A 51 6.76 6.85 -4.06
N THR A 52 7.42 6.14 -3.14
CA THR A 52 8.04 4.83 -3.43
C THR A 52 7.01 3.86 -4.01
N PHE A 53 5.83 3.76 -3.40
CA PHE A 53 4.73 2.90 -3.88
C PHE A 53 4.28 3.27 -5.31
N ALA A 54 4.07 4.56 -5.56
CA ALA A 54 3.64 5.05 -6.88
C ALA A 54 4.70 4.80 -7.97
N LEU A 55 5.98 4.99 -7.64
CA LEU A 55 7.11 4.74 -8.56
C LEU A 55 7.27 3.24 -8.86
N VAL A 56 7.12 2.35 -7.87
CA VAL A 56 7.12 0.90 -8.10
C VAL A 56 5.97 0.50 -9.03
N ARG A 57 4.77 1.07 -8.87
CA ARG A 57 3.64 0.82 -9.78
C ARG A 57 3.90 1.27 -11.21
N LEU A 58 4.55 2.42 -11.40
CA LEU A 58 4.98 2.88 -12.73
C LEU A 58 5.95 1.88 -13.36
N LEU A 59 6.99 1.45 -12.63
CA LEU A 59 7.96 0.47 -13.12
C LEU A 59 7.29 -0.88 -13.44
N LEU A 60 6.32 -1.31 -12.63
CA LEU A 60 5.54 -2.50 -12.91
C LEU A 60 4.71 -2.39 -14.18
N ALA A 61 4.08 -1.24 -14.43
CA ALA A 61 3.33 -1.02 -15.68
C ALA A 61 4.26 -1.07 -16.90
N ILE A 62 5.43 -0.44 -16.84
CA ILE A 62 6.45 -0.50 -17.91
C ILE A 62 6.90 -1.95 -18.14
N LEU A 63 7.25 -2.68 -17.07
CA LEU A 63 7.72 -4.06 -17.18
C LEU A 63 6.63 -4.97 -17.76
N HIS A 64 5.40 -4.84 -17.27
CA HIS A 64 4.27 -5.66 -17.70
C HIS A 64 3.97 -5.42 -19.18
N SER A 65 3.90 -4.17 -19.63
CA SER A 65 3.76 -3.83 -21.04
C SER A 65 4.88 -4.36 -21.92
N ALA A 66 6.14 -4.29 -21.47
CA ALA A 66 7.28 -4.75 -22.24
C ALA A 66 7.30 -6.27 -22.46
N VAL A 67 6.86 -7.05 -21.47
CA VAL A 67 6.88 -8.53 -21.55
C VAL A 67 5.57 -9.11 -22.09
N ARG A 68 4.47 -8.36 -22.04
CA ARG A 68 3.13 -8.80 -22.47
C ARG A 68 3.08 -9.35 -23.92
N PRO A 69 3.76 -8.77 -24.93
CA PRO A 69 3.78 -9.31 -26.28
C PRO A 69 4.29 -10.76 -26.38
N ILE A 70 5.15 -11.21 -25.45
CA ILE A 70 5.67 -12.58 -25.43
C ILE A 70 4.54 -13.56 -25.12
N ILE A 71 3.68 -13.23 -24.14
CA ILE A 71 2.48 -14.01 -23.82
C ILE A 71 1.48 -13.93 -24.97
N ASP A 72 1.29 -12.73 -25.53
CA ASP A 72 0.28 -12.50 -26.57
C ASP A 72 0.58 -13.25 -27.87
N SER A 73 1.87 -13.44 -28.20
CA SER A 73 2.33 -14.25 -29.33
C SER A 73 2.02 -15.75 -29.18
N GLY A 74 1.61 -16.20 -27.99
CA GLY A 74 1.33 -17.60 -27.68
C GLY A 74 2.57 -18.47 -27.48
N GLY A 75 3.77 -17.87 -27.42
CA GLY A 75 5.03 -18.60 -27.28
C GLY A 75 5.32 -19.15 -25.87
N MET A 76 4.73 -18.55 -24.83
CA MET A 76 4.87 -18.96 -23.42
C MET A 76 3.58 -18.64 -22.65
N THR A 77 3.25 -19.49 -21.68
CA THR A 77 2.23 -19.16 -20.67
C THR A 77 2.73 -18.08 -19.71
N PRO A 78 1.84 -17.36 -19.00
CA PRO A 78 2.24 -16.39 -17.97
C PRO A 78 3.20 -16.95 -16.91
N VAL A 79 2.94 -18.19 -16.47
CA VAL A 79 3.73 -18.90 -15.46
C VAL A 79 5.13 -19.23 -15.98
N GLU A 80 5.23 -19.76 -17.22
CA GLU A 80 6.51 -20.06 -17.86
C GLU A 80 7.35 -18.79 -18.09
N LEU A 81 6.73 -17.71 -18.58
CA LEU A 81 7.42 -16.44 -18.77
C LEU A 81 7.95 -15.89 -17.45
N TRP A 82 7.12 -15.93 -16.38
CA TRP A 82 7.55 -15.50 -15.06
C TRP A 82 8.77 -16.31 -14.59
N GLY A 83 8.74 -17.64 -14.71
CA GLY A 83 9.84 -18.52 -14.32
C GLY A 83 11.13 -18.29 -15.11
N ARG A 84 11.00 -18.02 -16.42
CA ARG A 84 12.13 -17.64 -17.29
C ARG A 84 12.76 -16.32 -16.83
N LEU A 85 11.92 -15.32 -16.55
CA LEU A 85 12.41 -14.04 -16.02
C LEU A 85 13.07 -14.26 -14.68
N TRP A 86 12.44 -14.93 -13.72
CA TRP A 86 12.99 -15.17 -12.39
C TRP A 86 14.37 -15.82 -12.42
N SER A 87 14.53 -16.88 -13.21
CA SER A 87 15.77 -17.69 -13.29
C SER A 87 16.90 -17.03 -14.08
N SER A 88 16.60 -16.00 -14.88
CA SER A 88 17.60 -15.33 -15.70
C SER A 88 18.49 -14.41 -14.85
N PRO A 89 19.83 -14.45 -14.99
CA PRO A 89 20.71 -13.45 -14.38
C PRO A 89 20.76 -12.15 -15.18
N GLU A 90 20.20 -12.14 -16.40
CA GLU A 90 20.28 -11.00 -17.31
C GLU A 90 19.42 -9.82 -16.80
N PRO A 91 19.79 -8.58 -17.20
CA PRO A 91 18.93 -7.42 -17.05
C PRO A 91 17.53 -7.64 -17.65
N LEU A 92 16.56 -6.81 -17.26
CA LEU A 92 15.21 -6.82 -17.83
C LEU A 92 15.23 -6.19 -19.23
N SER A 93 15.92 -6.85 -20.16
CA SER A 93 16.24 -6.32 -21.48
C SER A 93 15.00 -6.15 -22.35
N GLU A 94 13.91 -6.88 -22.09
CA GLU A 94 12.62 -6.63 -22.74
C GLU A 94 12.16 -5.17 -22.60
N VAL A 95 12.53 -4.52 -21.48
CA VAL A 95 12.20 -3.11 -21.24
C VAL A 95 13.19 -2.18 -21.93
N THR A 96 14.49 -2.43 -21.77
CA THR A 96 15.54 -1.54 -22.29
C THR A 96 15.67 -1.61 -23.80
N ASP A 97 15.38 -2.76 -24.38
CA ASP A 97 15.61 -3.04 -25.79
C ASP A 97 14.29 -2.87 -26.53
N GLY A 98 14.11 -1.69 -27.13
CA GLY A 98 12.97 -1.42 -28.01
C GLY A 98 11.75 -0.81 -27.31
N TYR A 99 11.29 -1.31 -26.15
CA TYR A 99 10.05 -0.79 -25.53
C TYR A 99 10.16 0.69 -25.12
N LEU A 100 11.20 1.05 -24.35
CA LEU A 100 11.44 2.44 -23.97
C LEU A 100 11.80 3.33 -25.18
N ASP A 101 12.37 2.78 -26.25
CA ASP A 101 12.66 3.55 -27.46
C ASP A 101 11.39 3.84 -28.27
N GLN A 102 10.48 2.85 -28.38
CA GLN A 102 9.18 2.99 -29.03
C GLN A 102 8.35 4.09 -28.38
N TRP A 103 8.30 4.11 -27.04
CA TRP A 103 7.45 5.03 -26.29
C TRP A 103 8.16 6.28 -25.79
N ARG A 104 9.43 6.49 -26.14
CA ARG A 104 10.27 7.62 -25.68
C ARG A 104 9.59 8.98 -25.74
N HIS A 105 8.87 9.25 -26.83
CA HIS A 105 8.16 10.52 -27.06
C HIS A 105 7.10 10.83 -25.98
N ARG A 106 6.54 9.80 -25.32
CA ARG A 106 5.53 9.91 -24.27
C ARG A 106 6.11 10.02 -22.86
N PHE A 107 7.43 9.91 -22.72
CA PHE A 107 8.18 9.97 -21.46
C PHE A 107 8.97 11.28 -21.30
N ASP A 108 8.76 12.27 -22.18
CA ASP A 108 9.29 13.60 -21.99
C ASP A 108 8.35 14.42 -21.09
N LEU A 109 8.87 14.86 -19.93
CA LEU A 109 8.13 15.63 -18.93
C LEU A 109 7.66 16.98 -19.45
N LEU A 110 8.43 17.58 -20.37
CA LEU A 110 8.19 18.92 -20.91
C LEU A 110 7.73 18.90 -22.37
N HIS A 111 7.32 17.73 -22.87
CA HIS A 111 6.88 17.58 -24.26
C HIS A 111 5.75 18.59 -24.57
N PRO A 112 5.81 19.31 -25.71
CA PRO A 112 4.88 20.42 -25.98
C PRO A 112 3.41 19.99 -26.13
N SER A 113 3.14 18.80 -26.66
CA SER A 113 1.77 18.28 -26.88
C SER A 113 1.39 17.05 -26.05
N GLU A 114 2.34 16.15 -25.78
CA GLU A 114 2.14 14.90 -25.06
C GLU A 114 3.03 14.79 -23.80
N PRO A 115 3.02 15.79 -22.90
CA PRO A 115 3.87 15.78 -21.71
C PRO A 115 3.52 14.58 -20.83
N PHE A 116 4.55 13.87 -20.36
CA PHE A 116 4.38 12.68 -19.52
C PHE A 116 3.44 12.99 -18.34
N TYR A 117 2.39 12.18 -18.18
CA TYR A 117 1.40 12.23 -17.07
C TYR A 117 0.65 13.56 -16.90
N GLN A 118 0.66 14.40 -17.92
CA GLN A 118 0.10 15.75 -17.90
C GLN A 118 -0.88 15.97 -19.06
N VAL A 119 -1.64 17.06 -18.99
CA VAL A 119 -2.47 17.54 -20.10
C VAL A 119 -1.84 18.80 -20.67
N ALA A 120 -1.43 18.77 -21.93
CA ALA A 120 -0.90 19.95 -22.61
C ALA A 120 -1.98 21.03 -22.76
N GLY A 121 -1.62 22.29 -22.48
CA GLY A 121 -2.51 23.44 -22.64
C GLY A 121 -3.66 23.52 -21.63
N LEU A 122 -3.56 22.80 -20.51
CA LEU A 122 -4.47 22.91 -19.37
C LEU A 122 -4.40 24.33 -18.79
N HIS A 123 -5.56 24.98 -18.64
CA HIS A 123 -5.62 26.32 -18.07
C HIS A 123 -6.94 26.55 -17.33
N THR A 124 -6.89 27.46 -16.35
CA THR A 124 -8.09 28.02 -15.71
C THR A 124 -8.62 29.18 -16.55
N ALA A 125 -9.86 29.62 -16.30
CA ALA A 125 -10.42 30.78 -16.99
C ALA A 125 -9.63 32.08 -16.77
N THR A 126 -8.88 32.19 -15.67
CA THR A 126 -8.03 33.34 -15.32
C THR A 126 -6.58 33.17 -15.75
N GLY A 127 -6.16 31.97 -16.16
CA GLY A 127 -4.76 31.63 -16.43
C GLY A 127 -3.90 31.47 -15.18
N GLU A 128 -4.51 31.42 -14.00
CA GLU A 128 -3.80 31.27 -12.72
C GLU A 128 -3.17 29.87 -12.57
N VAL A 129 -1.91 29.84 -12.14
CA VAL A 129 -1.14 28.65 -11.77
C VAL A 129 -0.98 28.64 -10.24
N THR A 130 -1.13 27.47 -9.61
CA THR A 130 -0.98 27.33 -8.16
C THR A 130 0.45 26.95 -7.77
N GLY A 131 0.82 27.15 -6.51
CA GLY A 131 2.14 26.77 -6.01
C GLY A 131 2.31 25.25 -5.86
N LEU A 132 3.55 24.82 -5.63
CA LEU A 132 3.92 23.40 -5.58
C LEU A 132 3.40 22.67 -4.33
N GLU A 133 2.93 23.38 -3.30
CA GLU A 133 2.24 22.79 -2.14
C GLU A 133 1.02 21.93 -2.52
N ARG A 134 0.53 22.07 -3.75
CA ARG A 134 -0.55 21.25 -4.30
C ARG A 134 -0.16 19.81 -4.65
N ILE A 135 1.11 19.55 -4.92
CA ILE A 135 1.61 18.20 -5.28
C ILE A 135 2.66 17.66 -4.31
N ILE A 136 3.35 18.55 -3.58
CA ILE A 136 4.33 18.18 -2.57
C ILE A 136 3.58 17.81 -1.27
N ALA A 137 3.45 16.50 -1.01
CA ALA A 137 2.58 16.01 0.05
C ALA A 137 3.11 16.19 1.49
N ASP A 138 4.40 16.49 1.67
CA ASP A 138 5.01 16.83 2.97
C ASP A 138 4.89 18.33 3.32
N VAL A 139 4.14 19.10 2.52
CA VAL A 139 3.82 20.52 2.76
C VAL A 139 2.29 20.68 2.86
N PRO A 140 1.72 20.83 4.06
CA PRO A 140 0.28 21.02 4.19
C PRO A 140 -0.19 22.32 3.53
N ASN A 141 -1.27 22.24 2.73
CA ASN A 141 -1.85 23.41 2.03
C ASN A 141 -2.19 24.54 3.01
N GLY A 142 -1.51 25.69 2.87
CA GLY A 142 -1.78 26.88 3.69
C GLY A 142 -1.23 26.85 5.12
N GLU A 143 -0.56 25.78 5.55
CA GLU A 143 0.00 25.61 6.90
C GLU A 143 1.52 25.32 6.84
N PRO A 144 2.34 26.30 6.38
CA PRO A 144 3.78 26.12 6.09
C PRO A 144 4.66 25.85 7.32
N TYR A 145 4.08 25.86 8.52
CA TYR A 145 4.82 25.68 9.77
C TYR A 145 5.04 24.22 10.15
N PHE A 146 4.29 23.27 9.55
CA PHE A 146 4.35 21.83 9.84
C PHE A 146 5.22 21.02 8.86
N THR A 147 6.12 21.68 8.15
CA THR A 147 7.07 21.04 7.23
C THR A 147 8.50 21.49 7.52
N THR A 148 9.46 20.58 7.29
CA THR A 148 10.90 20.88 7.30
C THR A 148 11.35 21.57 6.00
N ARG A 149 10.50 21.56 4.97
CA ARG A 149 10.73 22.18 3.67
C ARG A 149 10.18 23.61 3.65
N ARG A 150 11.06 24.62 3.57
CA ARG A 150 10.68 26.04 3.57
C ARG A 150 11.43 26.85 2.52
N GLY A 151 10.86 28.00 2.15
CA GLY A 151 11.45 28.95 1.21
C GLY A 151 11.64 28.35 -0.18
N ARG A 152 12.86 28.44 -0.72
CA ARG A 152 13.18 28.02 -2.10
C ARG A 152 12.75 26.58 -2.42
N GLY A 153 12.79 25.65 -1.45
CA GLY A 153 12.43 24.24 -1.67
C GLY A 153 10.94 23.95 -1.86
N VAL A 154 10.06 24.95 -1.69
CA VAL A 154 8.62 24.87 -2.03
C VAL A 154 8.28 25.83 -3.18
N GLU A 155 9.04 26.90 -3.35
CA GLU A 155 8.85 27.86 -4.45
C GLU A 155 9.31 27.30 -5.80
N ARG A 156 10.30 26.40 -5.79
CA ARG A 156 10.81 25.75 -6.99
C ARG A 156 11.48 24.42 -6.70
N ILE A 157 11.34 23.47 -7.62
CA ILE A 157 11.97 22.15 -7.56
C ILE A 157 12.58 21.81 -8.92
N GLY A 158 13.60 20.94 -8.93
CA GLY A 158 14.17 20.44 -10.19
C GLY A 158 13.20 19.52 -10.94
N LEU A 159 13.39 19.39 -12.25
CA LEU A 159 12.54 18.55 -13.12
C LEU A 159 12.46 17.08 -12.66
N ALA A 160 13.58 16.53 -12.17
CA ALA A 160 13.64 15.18 -11.62
C ALA A 160 12.67 15.00 -10.44
N GLU A 161 12.68 15.94 -9.51
CA GLU A 161 11.80 15.93 -8.34
C GLU A 161 10.34 16.17 -8.73
N ALA A 162 10.09 17.10 -9.66
CA ALA A 162 8.76 17.36 -10.17
C ALA A 162 8.13 16.13 -10.83
N ALA A 163 8.91 15.33 -11.57
CA ALA A 163 8.45 14.07 -12.14
C ALA A 163 7.98 13.09 -11.07
N ARG A 164 8.73 12.96 -9.96
CA ARG A 164 8.36 12.08 -8.84
C ARG A 164 7.08 12.54 -8.14
N TRP A 165 6.91 13.85 -7.91
CA TRP A 165 5.68 14.40 -7.32
C TRP A 165 4.48 14.37 -8.26
N LEU A 166 4.69 14.50 -9.57
CA LEU A 166 3.65 14.33 -10.57
C LEU A 166 3.06 12.91 -10.52
N ILE A 167 3.91 11.89 -10.49
CA ILE A 167 3.50 10.49 -10.37
C ILE A 167 2.79 10.23 -9.03
N HIS A 168 3.30 10.81 -7.94
CA HIS A 168 2.67 10.74 -6.63
C HIS A 168 1.27 11.36 -6.62
N ALA A 169 1.10 12.56 -7.18
CA ALA A 169 -0.18 13.25 -7.21
C ALA A 169 -1.25 12.49 -7.99
N GLN A 170 -0.87 11.79 -9.07
CA GLN A 170 -1.79 10.88 -9.78
C GLN A 170 -2.22 9.68 -8.93
N ALA A 171 -1.43 9.28 -7.93
CA ALA A 171 -1.67 8.10 -7.11
C ALA A 171 -2.32 8.42 -5.75
N PHE A 172 -1.92 9.50 -5.07
CA PHE A 172 -2.21 9.75 -3.64
C PHE A 172 -2.82 11.13 -3.33
N ASP A 173 -3.18 11.95 -4.33
CA ASP A 173 -3.76 13.26 -4.06
C ASP A 173 -5.11 13.18 -3.30
N PRO A 174 -5.33 14.02 -2.27
CA PRO A 174 -6.58 14.04 -1.48
C PRO A 174 -7.79 14.58 -2.23
N SER A 175 -8.99 14.29 -1.72
CA SER A 175 -10.30 14.68 -2.24
C SER A 175 -10.70 16.14 -1.93
N GLY A 176 -9.76 17.08 -1.94
CA GLY A 176 -10.03 18.51 -1.72
C GLY A 176 -10.66 19.21 -2.92
N ILE A 177 -11.10 20.47 -2.73
CA ILE A 177 -11.48 21.34 -3.86
C ILE A 177 -10.24 21.64 -4.70
N LYS A 178 -10.35 21.46 -6.01
CA LYS A 178 -9.26 21.66 -6.99
C LYS A 178 -9.55 22.85 -7.91
N SER A 179 -8.55 23.28 -8.66
CA SER A 179 -8.70 24.34 -9.65
C SER A 179 -9.67 23.92 -10.75
N GLY A 180 -10.59 24.81 -11.13
CA GLY A 180 -11.51 24.58 -12.23
C GLY A 180 -10.86 24.94 -13.57
N VAL A 181 -10.71 23.95 -14.43
CA VAL A 181 -10.04 24.08 -15.73
C VAL A 181 -11.06 24.23 -16.87
N VAL A 182 -10.68 24.97 -17.91
CA VAL A 182 -11.49 25.10 -19.13
C VAL A 182 -11.56 23.75 -19.83
N GLY A 183 -12.75 23.36 -20.27
CA GLY A 183 -12.98 22.06 -20.93
C GLY A 183 -13.38 20.92 -19.99
N ASP A 184 -13.56 21.18 -18.68
CA ASP A 184 -14.20 20.24 -17.75
C ASP A 184 -15.61 20.74 -17.38
N ASP A 185 -16.64 20.07 -17.88
CA ASP A 185 -18.05 20.42 -17.67
C ASP A 185 -18.51 20.28 -16.21
N ARG A 186 -17.72 19.64 -15.35
CA ARG A 186 -17.99 19.51 -13.92
C ARG A 186 -17.64 20.78 -13.13
N VAL A 187 -16.90 21.72 -13.73
CA VAL A 187 -16.43 22.94 -13.08
C VAL A 187 -17.59 23.88 -12.77
N LYS A 188 -17.64 24.36 -11.52
CA LYS A 188 -18.65 25.34 -11.07
C LYS A 188 -17.96 26.48 -10.34
N GLY A 189 -18.11 27.69 -10.85
CA GLY A 189 -17.51 28.90 -10.26
C GLY A 189 -15.97 28.86 -10.21
N GLY A 190 -15.34 28.34 -11.27
CA GLY A 190 -13.87 28.22 -11.35
C GLY A 190 -13.27 27.15 -10.43
N LYS A 191 -14.09 26.25 -9.88
CA LYS A 191 -13.65 25.20 -8.95
C LYS A 191 -14.09 23.82 -9.40
N GLY A 192 -13.20 22.84 -9.24
CA GLY A 192 -13.50 21.41 -9.30
C GLY A 192 -13.86 20.90 -7.90
N TYR A 193 -15.10 20.42 -7.73
CA TYR A 193 -15.57 19.90 -6.44
C TYR A 193 -15.08 18.46 -6.20
N PRO A 194 -14.97 18.01 -4.94
CA PRO A 194 -14.43 16.69 -4.59
C PRO A 194 -15.01 15.52 -5.39
N ILE A 195 -14.13 14.67 -5.93
CA ILE A 195 -14.49 13.41 -6.62
C ILE A 195 -13.89 12.17 -5.95
N GLY A 196 -13.42 12.27 -4.71
CA GLY A 196 -12.66 11.21 -4.04
C GLY A 196 -11.15 11.38 -4.17
N THR A 197 -10.43 10.56 -3.42
CA THR A 197 -8.97 10.51 -3.44
C THR A 197 -8.47 9.92 -4.76
N ALA A 198 -7.20 10.12 -5.05
CA ALA A 198 -6.55 9.36 -6.11
C ALA A 198 -6.51 7.85 -5.76
N TRP A 199 -6.39 7.00 -6.79
CA TRP A 199 -6.65 5.56 -6.68
C TRP A 199 -5.81 4.87 -5.60
N ALA A 200 -4.49 5.05 -5.63
CA ALA A 200 -3.60 4.38 -4.67
C ALA A 200 -3.81 4.88 -3.23
N GLY A 201 -4.28 6.12 -3.04
CA GLY A 201 -4.72 6.63 -1.74
C GLY A 201 -5.96 5.92 -1.18
N SER A 202 -6.78 5.30 -2.04
CA SER A 202 -8.00 4.61 -1.61
C SER A 202 -7.80 3.14 -1.20
N ILE A 203 -6.55 2.63 -1.28
CA ILE A 203 -6.24 1.22 -1.02
C ILE A 203 -5.22 1.05 0.12
N GLY A 204 -5.18 -0.13 0.73
CA GLY A 204 -4.08 -0.53 1.61
C GLY A 204 -2.97 -1.16 0.79
N GLY A 205 -2.09 -0.32 0.22
CA GLY A 205 -1.04 -0.73 -0.69
C GLY A 205 -0.05 -1.72 -0.06
N LEU A 206 0.30 -2.78 -0.80
CA LEU A 206 1.21 -3.84 -0.39
C LEU A 206 2.22 -4.13 -1.49
N VAL A 207 3.50 -3.89 -1.23
CA VAL A 207 4.62 -4.21 -2.11
C VAL A 207 5.39 -5.38 -1.53
N ILE A 208 5.66 -6.39 -2.35
CA ILE A 208 6.52 -7.50 -1.96
C ILE A 208 7.96 -7.17 -2.37
N GLU A 209 8.82 -6.92 -1.40
CA GLU A 209 10.22 -6.57 -1.62
C GLU A 209 11.11 -7.81 -1.57
N GLY A 210 12.03 -7.90 -2.54
CA GLY A 210 13.14 -8.85 -2.55
C GLY A 210 14.44 -8.20 -2.11
N ALA A 211 15.57 -8.90 -2.31
CA ALA A 211 16.91 -8.39 -2.04
C ALA A 211 17.36 -7.31 -3.04
N THR A 212 16.70 -7.25 -4.20
CA THR A 212 16.98 -6.32 -5.31
C THR A 212 15.70 -5.72 -5.88
N LEU A 213 15.83 -4.63 -6.65
CA LEU A 213 14.73 -4.03 -7.39
C LEU A 213 14.17 -5.02 -8.42
N ARG A 214 15.03 -5.82 -9.06
CA ARG A 214 14.62 -6.88 -9.98
C ARG A 214 13.67 -7.86 -9.30
N GLU A 215 14.07 -8.42 -8.17
CA GLU A 215 13.22 -9.35 -7.41
C GLU A 215 11.93 -8.68 -6.97
N THR A 216 12.02 -7.43 -6.47
CA THR A 216 10.84 -6.65 -6.08
C THR A 216 9.86 -6.48 -7.24
N LEU A 217 10.33 -6.14 -8.43
CA LEU A 217 9.46 -6.01 -9.60
C LEU A 217 8.84 -7.36 -10.00
N LEU A 218 9.63 -8.44 -10.03
CA LEU A 218 9.12 -9.77 -10.42
C LEU A 218 8.13 -10.34 -9.39
N LEU A 219 8.36 -10.16 -8.09
CA LEU A 219 7.45 -10.60 -7.03
C LEU A 219 6.09 -9.88 -7.08
N ASN A 220 6.02 -8.70 -7.69
CA ASN A 220 4.77 -7.96 -7.88
C ASN A 220 4.24 -8.04 -9.34
N LEU A 221 4.91 -8.78 -10.22
CA LEU A 221 4.53 -8.95 -11.63
C LEU A 221 3.52 -10.09 -11.79
N VAL A 222 2.24 -9.77 -11.61
CA VAL A 222 1.13 -10.70 -11.86
C VAL A 222 0.81 -10.74 -13.36
N LEU A 223 1.17 -11.84 -14.03
CA LEU A 223 1.06 -11.98 -15.49
C LEU A 223 -0.20 -12.74 -15.95
N GLY A 224 -0.87 -13.45 -15.05
CA GLY A 224 -2.02 -14.30 -15.38
C GLY A 224 -3.11 -14.24 -14.33
N ASP A 225 -4.23 -14.88 -14.64
CA ASP A 225 -5.33 -15.05 -13.69
C ASP A 225 -4.84 -15.79 -12.44
N ILE A 226 -5.16 -15.26 -11.27
CA ILE A 226 -4.66 -15.78 -9.99
C ILE A 226 -5.11 -17.23 -9.72
N SER A 227 -6.30 -17.60 -10.18
CA SER A 227 -6.87 -18.92 -9.90
C SER A 227 -6.36 -20.00 -10.86
N THR A 228 -6.24 -19.67 -12.14
CA THR A 228 -5.90 -20.62 -13.21
C THR A 228 -4.44 -20.54 -13.64
N GLY A 229 -3.79 -19.39 -13.46
CA GLY A 229 -2.49 -19.06 -14.07
C GLY A 229 -2.58 -18.74 -15.57
N ALA A 230 -3.78 -18.74 -16.15
CA ALA A 230 -3.98 -18.55 -17.57
C ALA A 230 -3.82 -17.07 -17.98
N ARG A 231 -3.56 -16.86 -19.28
CA ARG A 231 -3.55 -15.52 -19.87
C ARG A 231 -4.93 -14.87 -19.68
N VAL A 232 -4.94 -13.62 -19.21
CA VAL A 232 -6.14 -12.78 -19.20
C VAL A 232 -6.20 -12.00 -20.51
N ASP A 233 -7.21 -12.27 -21.32
CA ASP A 233 -7.39 -11.55 -22.58
C ASP A 233 -8.05 -10.19 -22.33
N SER A 234 -7.26 -9.12 -22.48
CA SER A 234 -7.73 -7.74 -22.40
C SER A 234 -6.91 -6.88 -23.35
N PRO A 235 -7.27 -6.84 -24.66
CA PRO A 235 -6.48 -6.13 -25.68
C PRO A 235 -6.46 -4.61 -25.47
N ASN A 236 -7.37 -4.08 -24.67
CA ASN A 236 -7.47 -2.65 -24.35
C ASN A 236 -6.80 -2.28 -23.01
N ASP A 237 -6.25 -3.26 -22.28
CA ASP A 237 -5.47 -3.01 -21.06
C ASP A 237 -4.06 -2.53 -21.45
N VAL A 238 -3.91 -1.22 -21.55
CA VAL A 238 -2.66 -0.55 -21.89
C VAL A 238 -2.45 0.62 -20.94
N PRO A 239 -1.18 0.96 -20.60
CA PRO A 239 -0.91 2.10 -19.77
C PRO A 239 -1.19 3.41 -20.51
N ILE A 240 -1.33 4.50 -19.77
CA ILE A 240 -1.74 5.80 -20.33
C ILE A 240 -0.87 6.31 -21.49
N TRP A 241 0.43 6.03 -21.48
CA TRP A 241 1.34 6.46 -22.54
C TRP A 241 1.23 5.64 -23.83
N GLU A 242 0.59 4.47 -23.78
CA GLU A 242 0.34 3.66 -24.98
C GLU A 242 -1.00 3.97 -25.65
N ARG A 243 -1.88 4.70 -24.95
CA ARG A 243 -3.17 5.09 -25.52
C ARG A 243 -2.99 6.06 -26.69
N GLU A 244 -3.73 5.81 -27.76
CA GLU A 244 -3.78 6.69 -28.93
C GLU A 244 -4.37 8.06 -28.55
N ASN A 245 -5.50 8.06 -27.82
CA ASN A 245 -6.15 9.27 -27.35
C ASN A 245 -5.78 9.56 -25.89
N LEU A 246 -4.97 10.60 -25.68
CA LEU A 246 -4.66 11.11 -24.35
C LEU A 246 -5.85 11.86 -23.74
N PRO A 247 -6.02 11.84 -22.40
CA PRO A 247 -7.09 12.58 -21.74
C PRO A 247 -6.93 14.10 -21.93
N GLY A 248 -8.03 14.77 -22.23
CA GLY A 248 -8.12 16.24 -22.14
C GLY A 248 -8.40 16.73 -20.71
N ALA A 249 -8.85 17.98 -20.59
CA ALA A 249 -9.19 18.60 -19.31
C ALA A 249 -10.37 17.92 -18.58
N GLY A 250 -11.34 17.40 -19.33
CA GLY A 250 -12.53 16.74 -18.80
C GLY A 250 -12.33 15.29 -18.38
N VAL A 251 -13.40 14.70 -17.81
CA VAL A 251 -13.46 13.27 -17.48
C VAL A 251 -13.49 12.43 -18.75
N ARG A 252 -12.81 11.27 -18.76
CA ARG A 252 -12.98 10.29 -19.82
C ARG A 252 -14.35 9.63 -19.72
N THR A 253 -14.98 9.38 -20.85
CA THR A 253 -16.24 8.63 -20.97
C THR A 253 -16.03 7.46 -21.92
N GLY A 254 -16.71 6.34 -21.67
CA GLY A 254 -16.77 5.22 -22.61
C GLY A 254 -17.57 5.57 -23.87
N ASP A 255 -17.60 4.65 -24.84
CA ASP A 255 -18.24 4.84 -26.14
C ASP A 255 -19.74 5.21 -26.03
N ASP A 256 -20.42 4.69 -25.01
CA ASP A 256 -21.84 4.91 -24.74
C ASP A 256 -22.10 6.11 -23.80
N GLY A 257 -21.08 6.90 -23.48
CA GLY A 257 -21.16 8.03 -22.54
C GLY A 257 -21.15 7.62 -21.06
N GLU A 258 -20.91 6.34 -20.75
CA GLU A 258 -20.75 5.86 -19.38
C GLU A 258 -19.41 6.29 -18.75
N ASP A 259 -19.31 6.17 -17.42
CA ASP A 259 -18.08 6.44 -16.68
C ASP A 259 -16.93 5.55 -17.20
N TRP A 260 -15.78 6.16 -17.50
CA TRP A 260 -14.59 5.40 -17.89
C TRP A 260 -14.10 4.53 -16.74
N LEU A 261 -13.98 3.22 -16.97
CA LEU A 261 -13.47 2.25 -16.00
C LEU A 261 -12.13 1.66 -16.47
N PRO A 262 -11.27 1.20 -15.55
CA PRO A 262 -10.02 0.55 -15.92
C PRO A 262 -10.27 -0.68 -16.79
N THR A 263 -9.58 -0.75 -17.93
CA THR A 263 -9.66 -1.89 -18.86
C THR A 263 -8.85 -3.10 -18.38
N GLY A 264 -8.00 -2.92 -17.37
CA GLY A 264 -7.27 -3.98 -16.68
C GLY A 264 -6.22 -3.42 -15.72
N GLN A 265 -5.17 -4.20 -15.49
CA GLN A 265 -4.12 -3.90 -14.52
C GLN A 265 -3.21 -2.76 -15.00
N LEU A 266 -2.83 -2.73 -16.28
CA LEU A 266 -1.94 -1.70 -16.83
C LEU A 266 -2.60 -0.31 -16.79
N ASP A 267 -3.87 -0.23 -17.18
CA ASP A 267 -4.64 1.02 -17.11
C ASP A 267 -4.81 1.49 -15.65
N LEU A 268 -4.99 0.56 -14.71
CA LEU A 268 -5.15 0.88 -13.29
C LEU A 268 -3.84 1.25 -12.58
N LEU A 269 -2.73 0.63 -12.96
CA LEU A 269 -1.38 1.01 -12.47
C LEU A 269 -1.03 2.44 -12.88
N THR A 270 -1.59 2.92 -13.99
CA THR A 270 -1.29 4.24 -14.59
C THR A 270 -2.50 5.17 -14.63
N TRP A 271 -3.46 4.94 -13.73
CA TRP A 271 -4.73 5.64 -13.70
C TRP A 271 -4.56 7.16 -13.52
N GLN A 272 -5.27 7.93 -14.33
CA GLN A 272 -5.18 9.40 -14.35
C GLN A 272 -6.24 10.01 -13.40
N SER A 273 -6.05 9.84 -12.09
CA SER A 273 -6.97 10.40 -11.08
C SER A 273 -7.05 11.93 -11.12
N ARG A 274 -6.05 12.60 -11.69
CA ARG A 274 -5.95 14.06 -11.80
C ARG A 274 -5.60 14.48 -13.23
N ARG A 275 -5.89 15.75 -13.56
CA ARG A 275 -5.27 16.43 -14.71
C ARG A 275 -4.28 17.43 -14.17
N ILE A 276 -3.06 17.35 -14.67
CA ILE A 276 -1.93 18.10 -14.13
C ILE A 276 -1.21 18.78 -15.28
N GLN A 277 -0.75 20.00 -15.06
CA GLN A 277 0.26 20.63 -15.91
C GLN A 277 1.25 21.38 -15.05
N LEU A 278 2.53 21.09 -15.22
CA LEU A 278 3.63 21.77 -14.55
C LEU A 278 3.93 23.11 -15.24
N ALA A 279 4.23 24.13 -14.46
CA ALA A 279 4.78 25.39 -14.94
C ALA A 279 6.29 25.37 -14.73
N ALA A 280 7.03 25.21 -15.83
CA ALA A 280 8.48 25.14 -15.84
C ALA A 280 9.11 26.44 -16.35
N GLU A 281 10.18 26.87 -15.70
CA GLU A 281 11.03 27.99 -16.07
C GLU A 281 12.48 27.49 -16.19
N GLY A 282 12.93 27.19 -17.41
CA GLY A 282 14.22 26.57 -17.63
C GLY A 282 14.26 25.12 -17.13
N ASP A 283 15.15 24.84 -16.19
CA ASP A 283 15.36 23.52 -15.55
C ASP A 283 14.68 23.39 -14.18
N GLU A 284 13.88 24.38 -13.79
CA GLU A 284 13.14 24.40 -12.53
C GLU A 284 11.62 24.43 -12.81
N VAL A 285 10.83 23.77 -11.97
CA VAL A 285 9.37 23.88 -11.93
C VAL A 285 9.00 24.86 -10.83
N THR A 286 8.19 25.87 -11.14
CA THR A 286 7.81 26.97 -10.23
C THR A 286 6.34 26.93 -9.80
N GLY A 287 5.54 26.12 -10.47
CA GLY A 287 4.12 25.97 -10.14
C GLY A 287 3.49 24.77 -10.81
N VAL A 288 2.21 24.57 -10.52
CA VAL A 288 1.41 23.48 -11.04
C VAL A 288 -0.04 23.91 -11.17
N LEU A 289 -0.71 23.41 -12.20
CA LEU A 289 -2.16 23.39 -12.28
C LEU A 289 -2.63 21.96 -12.02
N LEU A 290 -3.44 21.78 -10.97
CA LEU A 290 -3.98 20.49 -10.54
C LEU A 290 -5.51 20.55 -10.53
N SER A 291 -6.15 19.67 -11.31
CA SER A 291 -7.61 19.53 -11.37
C SER A 291 -8.06 18.07 -11.28
N ASN A 292 -9.38 17.87 -11.20
CA ASN A 292 -9.99 16.55 -11.13
C ASN A 292 -9.80 15.78 -12.44
N GLY A 293 -9.32 14.54 -12.35
CA GLY A 293 -9.23 13.62 -13.48
C GLY A 293 -10.39 12.63 -13.47
N ASP A 294 -10.04 11.36 -13.65
CA ASP A 294 -11.01 10.26 -13.72
C ASP A 294 -11.30 9.70 -12.32
N GLN A 295 -12.59 9.77 -11.94
CA GLN A 295 -13.05 9.24 -10.67
C GLN A 295 -13.06 7.72 -10.70
N LEU A 296 -12.55 7.09 -9.66
CA LEU A 296 -12.59 5.65 -9.53
C LEU A 296 -12.92 5.26 -8.09
N TRP A 297 -14.04 4.55 -7.93
CA TRP A 297 -14.43 3.98 -6.65
C TRP A 297 -13.94 2.54 -6.51
N SER A 298 -13.61 2.14 -5.28
CA SER A 298 -13.00 0.84 -4.99
C SER A 298 -13.90 -0.39 -5.17
N GLN A 299 -15.22 -0.23 -5.33
CA GLN A 299 -16.15 -1.35 -5.45
C GLN A 299 -15.74 -2.29 -6.58
N ASN A 300 -15.51 -3.56 -6.22
CA ASN A 300 -15.26 -4.66 -7.16
C ASN A 300 -14.08 -4.43 -8.13
N ARG A 301 -13.03 -3.72 -7.72
CA ARG A 301 -11.79 -3.54 -8.51
C ARG A 301 -10.72 -4.60 -8.28
N HIS A 302 -11.01 -5.62 -7.46
CA HIS A 302 -10.12 -6.75 -7.18
C HIS A 302 -9.61 -7.54 -8.41
N PRO A 303 -10.30 -7.61 -9.57
CA PRO A 303 -9.74 -8.28 -10.74
C PRO A 303 -8.56 -7.54 -11.39
N ALA A 304 -8.44 -6.22 -11.17
CA ALA A 304 -7.41 -5.38 -11.79
C ALA A 304 -6.34 -4.89 -10.80
N GLU A 305 -6.66 -4.81 -9.50
CA GLU A 305 -5.74 -4.33 -8.46
C GLU A 305 -5.20 -5.47 -7.60
N ASN A 306 -3.90 -5.74 -7.79
CA ASN A 306 -3.20 -6.86 -7.17
C ASN A 306 -2.44 -6.48 -5.89
N MET A 307 -2.34 -5.20 -5.54
CA MET A 307 -1.48 -4.71 -4.45
C MET A 307 -2.28 -4.30 -3.21
N THR A 308 -3.48 -4.84 -2.98
CA THR A 308 -4.28 -4.59 -1.78
C THR A 308 -5.06 -5.83 -1.37
N ALA A 309 -5.28 -6.01 -0.07
CA ALA A 309 -6.29 -6.94 0.42
C ALA A 309 -7.70 -6.35 0.23
N TRP A 310 -8.71 -7.22 0.19
CA TRP A 310 -10.11 -6.85 -0.01
C TRP A 310 -10.99 -7.34 1.12
N ARG A 311 -12.07 -6.61 1.39
CA ARG A 311 -13.10 -7.01 2.36
C ARG A 311 -14.48 -6.94 1.72
N ARG A 312 -15.33 -7.91 2.02
CA ARG A 312 -16.74 -7.87 1.62
C ARG A 312 -17.46 -6.72 2.36
N SER A 313 -18.41 -6.06 1.70
CA SER A 313 -19.16 -4.94 2.26
C SER A 313 -20.66 -5.10 2.03
N GLU A 314 -21.35 -5.74 2.98
CA GLU A 314 -22.81 -5.83 2.98
C GLU A 314 -23.53 -4.46 2.88
N PRO A 315 -23.04 -3.37 3.51
CA PRO A 315 -23.65 -2.06 3.30
C PRO A 315 -23.62 -1.61 1.83
N GLN A 316 -22.53 -1.88 1.10
CA GLN A 316 -22.42 -1.54 -0.32
C GLN A 316 -23.24 -2.49 -1.20
N GLU A 317 -23.35 -3.78 -0.84
CA GLU A 317 -24.25 -4.73 -1.50
C GLU A 317 -25.69 -4.21 -1.50
N LYS A 318 -26.18 -3.78 -0.33
CA LYS A 318 -27.51 -3.19 -0.20
C LYS A 318 -27.65 -1.88 -0.98
N LYS A 319 -26.64 -0.99 -0.92
CA LYS A 319 -26.66 0.32 -1.59
C LYS A 319 -26.71 0.20 -3.11
N LEU A 320 -26.00 -0.78 -3.68
CA LEU A 320 -25.87 -0.96 -5.12
C LEU A 320 -26.84 -2.00 -5.68
N GLY A 321 -27.56 -2.73 -4.84
CA GLY A 321 -28.43 -3.83 -5.28
C GLY A 321 -27.66 -4.99 -5.89
N LEU A 322 -26.39 -5.16 -5.51
CA LEU A 322 -25.51 -6.22 -6.01
C LEU A 322 -25.41 -7.34 -4.98
N PRO A 323 -25.37 -8.62 -5.41
CA PRO A 323 -25.27 -9.75 -4.49
C PRO A 323 -23.94 -9.77 -3.73
N ARG A 324 -22.88 -9.19 -4.31
CA ARG A 324 -21.56 -9.15 -3.71
C ARG A 324 -20.80 -7.89 -4.06
N VAL A 325 -20.22 -7.24 -3.04
CA VAL A 325 -19.35 -6.08 -3.21
C VAL A 325 -18.12 -6.22 -2.34
N TYR A 326 -16.96 -6.25 -2.98
CA TYR A 326 -15.66 -6.13 -2.32
C TYR A 326 -15.16 -4.69 -2.38
N MET A 327 -14.59 -4.24 -1.28
CA MET A 327 -13.93 -2.94 -1.13
C MET A 327 -12.46 -3.17 -0.78
N ALA A 328 -11.59 -2.27 -1.21
CA ALA A 328 -10.20 -2.32 -0.79
C ALA A 328 -10.12 -2.17 0.74
N ARG A 329 -9.24 -2.95 1.37
CA ARG A 329 -8.96 -2.85 2.80
C ARG A 329 -7.80 -1.87 2.97
N THR A 330 -8.09 -0.70 3.53
CA THR A 330 -7.08 0.30 3.91
C THR A 330 -6.34 -0.14 5.16
N HIS A 331 -5.13 0.40 5.34
CA HIS A 331 -4.36 0.23 6.57
C HIS A 331 -4.92 1.12 7.69
N ALA A 332 -4.63 0.75 8.94
CA ALA A 332 -5.01 1.51 10.13
C ALA A 332 -3.71 1.94 10.85
N PRO A 333 -3.41 3.25 10.96
CA PRO A 333 -2.13 3.71 11.50
C PRO A 333 -1.82 3.21 12.92
N GLU A 334 -2.85 3.06 13.75
CA GLU A 334 -2.76 2.60 15.13
C GLU A 334 -2.59 1.07 15.29
N ARG A 335 -2.51 0.33 14.17
CA ARG A 335 -2.43 -1.13 14.17
C ARG A 335 -1.23 -1.61 13.35
N ALA A 336 -0.24 -2.18 14.04
CA ALA A 336 0.87 -2.91 13.43
C ALA A 336 0.38 -3.97 12.42
N LEU A 337 1.10 -4.09 11.30
CA LEU A 337 0.70 -4.91 10.14
C LEU A 337 0.49 -6.39 10.49
N TRP A 338 1.29 -6.96 11.41
CA TRP A 338 1.17 -8.38 11.80
C TRP A 338 -0.18 -8.69 12.43
N ARG A 339 -0.83 -7.70 13.06
CA ARG A 339 -2.17 -7.87 13.62
C ARG A 339 -3.22 -8.05 12.53
N GLY A 340 -2.91 -7.77 11.26
CA GLY A 340 -3.74 -7.99 10.08
C GLY A 340 -3.37 -9.23 9.27
N LEU A 341 -2.50 -10.12 9.79
CA LEU A 341 -1.90 -11.23 9.04
C LEU A 341 -2.93 -12.08 8.28
N ALA A 342 -4.09 -12.37 8.87
CA ALA A 342 -5.14 -13.17 8.22
C ALA A 342 -5.61 -12.60 6.87
N ALA A 343 -5.57 -11.28 6.67
CA ALA A 343 -5.94 -10.65 5.41
C ALA A 343 -4.89 -10.79 4.31
N LEU A 344 -3.65 -11.18 4.66
CA LEU A 344 -2.53 -11.37 3.73
C LEU A 344 -2.42 -12.81 3.24
N LEU A 345 -2.87 -13.79 4.03
CA LEU A 345 -2.68 -15.21 3.76
C LEU A 345 -3.86 -15.78 2.95
N PRO A 346 -3.64 -16.32 1.73
CA PRO A 346 -4.72 -16.88 0.91
C PRO A 346 -5.55 -17.94 1.64
N GLN A 347 -4.91 -18.83 2.39
CA GLN A 347 -5.58 -19.91 3.13
C GLN A 347 -6.50 -19.40 4.26
N ALA A 348 -6.13 -18.29 4.91
CA ALA A 348 -6.94 -17.69 5.98
C ALA A 348 -8.16 -16.93 5.43
N THR A 349 -8.11 -16.55 4.15
CA THR A 349 -9.21 -15.87 3.46
C THR A 349 -10.19 -16.82 2.77
N GLN A 350 -9.88 -18.11 2.65
CA GLN A 350 -10.84 -19.08 2.12
C GLN A 350 -11.82 -19.50 3.22
N ASP A 351 -13.00 -18.86 3.27
CA ASP A 351 -14.10 -19.34 4.12
C ASP A 351 -14.42 -20.79 3.76
N LYS A 352 -14.55 -21.66 4.78
CA LYS A 352 -15.02 -23.04 4.62
C LYS A 352 -16.43 -23.02 3.98
N LEU A 353 -16.49 -23.28 2.67
CA LEU A 353 -17.62 -23.91 1.97
C LEU A 353 -19.04 -23.39 2.33
N GLY A 354 -19.24 -22.08 2.28
CA GLY A 354 -20.58 -21.48 2.27
C GLY A 354 -20.95 -20.90 0.90
N THR A 355 -22.22 -21.03 0.50
CA THR A 355 -22.80 -20.43 -0.72
C THR A 355 -22.71 -18.90 -0.77
N GLU A 356 -22.31 -18.24 0.33
CA GLU A 356 -22.23 -16.79 0.46
C GLU A 356 -20.91 -16.18 -0.04
N GLY A 357 -19.88 -16.99 -0.31
CA GLY A 357 -18.54 -16.57 -0.75
C GLY A 357 -17.71 -15.86 0.32
N SER A 358 -16.41 -15.72 0.07
CA SER A 358 -15.46 -15.30 1.12
C SER A 358 -15.68 -13.87 1.64
N ARG A 359 -15.55 -13.68 2.95
CA ARG A 359 -15.54 -12.36 3.62
C ARG A 359 -14.34 -11.47 3.29
N SER A 360 -13.22 -12.04 2.82
CA SER A 360 -11.99 -11.31 2.54
C SER A 360 -11.29 -11.90 1.32
N LEU A 361 -10.61 -11.09 0.51
CA LEU A 361 -9.70 -11.61 -0.51
C LEU A 361 -8.28 -11.17 -0.19
N PRO A 362 -7.29 -12.04 -0.38
CA PRO A 362 -5.89 -11.70 -0.19
C PRO A 362 -5.44 -10.77 -1.33
N PRO A 363 -4.28 -10.11 -1.18
CA PRO A 363 -3.65 -9.39 -2.28
C PRO A 363 -3.34 -10.30 -3.47
N GLY A 364 -3.54 -9.79 -4.67
CA GLY A 364 -3.32 -10.54 -5.91
C GLY A 364 -1.86 -10.91 -6.12
N ASN A 365 -0.91 -10.05 -5.72
CA ASN A 365 0.53 -10.35 -5.77
C ASN A 365 0.92 -11.52 -4.84
N LEU A 366 0.43 -11.56 -3.60
CA LEU A 366 0.65 -12.69 -2.69
C LEU A 366 0.00 -13.98 -3.19
N SER A 367 -1.19 -13.88 -3.79
CA SER A 367 -1.87 -15.03 -4.38
C SER A 367 -1.14 -15.58 -5.61
N TRP A 368 -0.58 -14.68 -6.43
CA TRP A 368 0.27 -15.04 -7.55
C TRP A 368 1.55 -15.75 -7.09
N ILE A 369 2.19 -15.26 -6.03
CA ILE A 369 3.34 -15.94 -5.43
C ILE A 369 2.95 -17.35 -4.93
N ALA A 370 1.81 -17.50 -4.26
CA ALA A 370 1.31 -18.80 -3.84
C ALA A 370 1.11 -19.76 -5.03
N LYS A 371 0.60 -19.26 -6.16
CA LYS A 371 0.46 -20.02 -7.40
C LYS A 371 1.83 -20.45 -7.95
N LEU A 372 2.81 -19.55 -8.02
CA LEU A 372 4.16 -19.86 -8.51
C LEU A 372 4.88 -20.92 -7.65
N GLN A 373 4.60 -20.96 -6.35
CA GLN A 373 5.10 -22.02 -5.49
C GLN A 373 4.46 -23.38 -5.79
N VAL A 374 3.15 -23.41 -6.05
CA VAL A 374 2.45 -24.66 -6.44
C VAL A 374 3.00 -25.21 -7.75
N GLU A 375 3.37 -24.32 -8.68
CA GLU A 375 4.00 -24.68 -9.96
C GLU A 375 5.51 -24.99 -9.82
N GLY A 376 6.08 -24.92 -8.61
CA GLY A 376 7.48 -25.27 -8.33
C GLY A 376 8.51 -24.27 -8.88
N ILE A 377 8.11 -23.03 -9.14
CA ILE A 377 9.00 -22.00 -9.72
C ILE A 377 9.71 -21.20 -8.63
N LEU A 378 9.00 -20.83 -7.57
CA LEU A 378 9.57 -20.11 -6.45
C LEU A 378 9.87 -21.08 -5.30
N ASP A 379 11.03 -20.92 -4.69
CA ASP A 379 11.44 -21.71 -3.54
C ASP A 379 10.43 -21.66 -2.40
N GLU A 380 10.34 -22.78 -1.71
CA GLU A 380 9.35 -23.03 -0.68
C GLU A 380 9.50 -22.10 0.53
N ASP A 381 10.75 -21.89 0.93
CA ASP A 381 11.19 -21.04 2.04
C ASP A 381 11.77 -19.71 1.53
N TYR A 382 11.32 -19.22 0.38
CA TYR A 382 11.69 -17.89 -0.06
C TYR A 382 11.20 -16.84 0.96
N VAL A 383 12.10 -15.97 1.41
CA VAL A 383 11.80 -14.95 2.41
C VAL A 383 11.17 -13.74 1.71
N LEU A 384 9.93 -13.42 2.06
CA LEU A 384 9.16 -12.32 1.50
C LEU A 384 9.08 -11.18 2.51
N ARG A 385 9.55 -9.98 2.12
CA ARG A 385 9.27 -8.75 2.88
C ARG A 385 8.03 -8.07 2.28
N THR A 386 6.90 -8.20 2.95
CA THR A 386 5.64 -7.54 2.58
C THR A 386 5.57 -6.17 3.23
N ARG A 387 5.78 -5.10 2.46
CA ARG A 387 5.71 -3.70 2.91
C ARG A 387 4.33 -3.11 2.67
N ALA A 388 3.67 -2.66 3.73
CA ALA A 388 2.40 -1.94 3.71
C ALA A 388 2.64 -0.44 3.61
N ILE A 389 2.09 0.19 2.57
CA ILE A 389 2.16 1.63 2.34
C ILE A 389 0.75 2.16 2.11
N GLY A 390 0.40 3.25 2.78
CA GLY A 390 -0.93 3.86 2.62
C GLY A 390 -1.02 5.26 3.21
N VAL A 391 -2.22 5.84 3.13
CA VAL A 391 -2.52 7.15 3.67
C VAL A 391 -3.80 7.07 4.50
N ALA A 392 -3.75 7.58 5.72
CA ALA A 392 -4.95 7.95 6.45
C ALA A 392 -5.26 9.42 6.12
N TYR A 393 -6.37 9.64 5.42
CA TYR A 393 -6.85 10.99 5.15
C TYR A 393 -7.79 11.47 6.26
N GLY A 394 -7.69 12.74 6.60
CA GLY A 394 -8.53 13.37 7.61
C GLY A 394 -9.86 13.88 7.09
N SER A 395 -10.25 15.05 7.60
CA SER A 395 -11.54 15.71 7.33
C SER A 395 -11.97 15.62 5.86
N ASN A 396 -13.07 14.91 5.60
CA ASN A 396 -13.65 14.68 4.26
C ASN A 396 -12.67 14.13 3.21
N SER A 397 -11.63 13.42 3.65
CA SER A 397 -10.51 12.96 2.83
C SER A 397 -9.79 14.08 2.07
N SER A 398 -9.84 15.32 2.58
CA SER A 398 -9.32 16.52 1.91
C SER A 398 -7.90 16.92 2.32
N VAL A 399 -7.39 16.29 3.38
CA VAL A 399 -6.05 16.47 3.94
C VAL A 399 -5.44 15.11 4.27
N VAL A 400 -4.12 15.04 4.27
CA VAL A 400 -3.36 13.88 4.74
C VAL A 400 -3.18 14.04 6.25
N ASP A 401 -3.67 13.09 7.05
CA ASP A 401 -3.45 13.07 8.50
C ASP A 401 -2.20 12.28 8.84
N GLU A 402 -2.04 11.09 8.25
CA GLU A 402 -0.93 10.20 8.54
C GLU A 402 -0.51 9.35 7.33
N LEU A 403 0.80 9.14 7.20
CA LEU A 403 1.39 8.21 6.24
C LEU A 403 1.69 6.89 6.93
N ILE A 404 1.32 5.79 6.29
CA ILE A 404 1.52 4.45 6.81
C ILE A 404 2.67 3.80 6.04
N ASP A 405 3.67 3.30 6.77
CA ASP A 405 4.80 2.52 6.25
C ASP A 405 5.20 1.47 7.30
N ASP A 406 4.79 0.23 7.08
CA ASP A 406 5.10 -0.92 7.94
C ASP A 406 5.54 -2.10 7.06
N ALA A 407 6.21 -3.10 7.60
CA ALA A 407 6.57 -4.30 6.85
C ALA A 407 6.63 -5.56 7.71
N LEU A 408 6.26 -6.68 7.11
CA LEU A 408 6.41 -8.01 7.68
C LEU A 408 7.32 -8.86 6.83
N THR A 409 8.11 -9.70 7.49
CA THR A 409 8.89 -10.73 6.83
C THR A 409 8.24 -12.07 7.12
N ILE A 410 7.89 -12.81 6.07
CA ILE A 410 7.28 -14.14 6.15
C ILE A 410 7.99 -15.06 5.17
N HIS A 411 8.10 -16.35 5.49
CA HIS A 411 8.44 -17.33 4.46
C HIS A 411 7.23 -17.58 3.58
N SER A 412 7.48 -17.75 2.29
CA SER A 412 6.47 -17.99 1.28
C SER A 412 5.61 -19.23 1.56
N VAL A 413 6.12 -20.23 2.31
CA VAL A 413 5.34 -21.39 2.76
C VAL A 413 4.03 -21.02 3.45
N LEU A 414 3.95 -19.89 4.17
CA LEU A 414 2.73 -19.40 4.83
C LEU A 414 1.60 -19.05 3.83
N LEU A 415 1.94 -18.86 2.55
CA LEU A 415 0.98 -18.58 1.48
C LEU A 415 0.46 -19.86 0.80
N ALA A 416 1.27 -20.92 0.80
CA ALA A 416 1.00 -22.18 0.10
C ALA A 416 -0.03 -23.07 0.82
N GLU A 417 -0.72 -23.91 0.05
CA GLU A 417 -1.72 -24.87 0.57
C GLU A 417 -1.13 -25.85 1.59
N ARG A 418 0.08 -26.35 1.34
CA ARG A 418 0.80 -27.23 2.28
C ARG A 418 1.20 -26.53 3.59
N GLY A 419 1.30 -25.20 3.60
CA GLY A 419 1.57 -24.41 4.81
C GLY A 419 0.32 -24.04 5.63
N THR A 420 -0.87 -24.53 5.24
CA THR A 420 -2.15 -24.15 5.87
C THR A 420 -2.15 -24.29 7.40
N ALA A 421 -1.57 -25.37 7.94
CA ALA A 421 -1.51 -25.58 9.39
C ALA A 421 -0.62 -24.53 10.10
N LEU A 422 0.51 -24.17 9.50
CA LEU A 422 1.43 -23.16 10.02
C LEU A 422 0.83 -21.76 9.91
N ALA A 423 0.18 -21.45 8.78
CA ALA A 423 -0.59 -20.22 8.57
C ALA A 423 -1.73 -20.07 9.60
N ALA A 424 -2.48 -21.15 9.85
CA ALA A 424 -3.52 -21.16 10.87
C ALA A 424 -2.96 -20.92 12.28
N ALA A 425 -1.84 -21.56 12.62
CA ALA A 425 -1.15 -21.31 13.89
C ALA A 425 -0.70 -19.84 14.02
N ALA A 426 -0.19 -19.24 12.94
CA ALA A 426 0.19 -17.84 12.89
C ALA A 426 -1.00 -16.90 13.12
N VAL A 427 -2.14 -17.16 12.49
CA VAL A 427 -3.37 -16.38 12.67
C VAL A 427 -3.92 -16.53 14.08
N THR A 428 -4.03 -17.74 14.61
CA THR A 428 -4.48 -17.98 15.98
C THR A 428 -3.56 -17.34 17.01
N ALA A 429 -2.25 -17.28 16.75
CA ALA A 429 -1.31 -16.58 17.60
C ALA A 429 -1.62 -15.07 17.68
N VAL A 430 -2.01 -14.43 16.57
CA VAL A 430 -2.47 -13.03 16.58
C VAL A 430 -3.72 -12.86 17.45
N GLU A 431 -4.73 -13.72 17.28
CA GLU A 431 -6.01 -13.66 18.02
C GLU A 431 -5.81 -13.83 19.53
N ASN A 432 -4.97 -14.80 19.93
CA ASN A 432 -4.64 -15.06 21.31
C ASN A 432 -3.79 -13.93 21.91
N THR A 433 -2.93 -13.30 21.11
CA THR A 433 -2.18 -12.10 21.52
C THR A 433 -3.10 -10.91 21.78
N ASP A 434 -4.08 -10.66 20.89
CA ASP A 434 -5.09 -9.61 21.08
C ASP A 434 -5.91 -9.85 22.38
N SER A 435 -6.24 -11.11 22.68
CA SER A 435 -6.90 -11.51 23.93
C SER A 435 -6.02 -11.31 25.16
N ALA A 436 -4.73 -11.63 25.05
CA ALA A 436 -3.75 -11.46 26.13
C ALA A 436 -3.49 -9.97 26.45
N VAL A 437 -3.35 -9.11 25.43
CA VAL A 437 -3.26 -7.66 25.62
C VAL A 437 -4.55 -7.13 26.26
N THR A 438 -5.71 -7.67 25.89
CA THR A 438 -6.99 -7.29 26.53
C THR A 438 -7.00 -7.60 28.03
N ALA A 439 -6.35 -8.68 28.48
CA ALA A 439 -6.18 -8.95 29.91
C ALA A 439 -5.37 -7.82 30.61
N LEU A 440 -4.27 -7.37 30.01
CA LEU A 440 -3.46 -6.25 30.53
C LEU A 440 -4.25 -4.93 30.55
N VAL A 441 -5.04 -4.66 29.51
CA VAL A 441 -5.93 -3.50 29.42
C VAL A 441 -6.95 -3.51 30.56
N ASN A 442 -7.56 -4.67 30.82
CA ASN A 442 -8.52 -4.83 31.90
C ASN A 442 -7.87 -4.64 33.28
N LEU A 443 -6.64 -5.13 33.49
CA LEU A 443 -5.87 -4.87 34.70
C LEU A 443 -5.70 -3.37 34.94
N ALA A 444 -5.23 -2.63 33.92
CA ALA A 444 -5.00 -1.19 34.05
C ALA A 444 -6.29 -0.41 34.37
N GLY A 445 -7.40 -0.78 33.72
CA GLY A 445 -8.70 -0.19 34.02
C GLY A 445 -9.17 -0.47 35.46
N ASN A 446 -8.97 -1.70 35.95
CA ASN A 446 -9.34 -2.08 37.31
C ASN A 446 -8.48 -1.38 38.36
N LEU A 447 -7.17 -1.25 38.12
CA LEU A 447 -6.26 -0.51 39.02
C LEU A 447 -6.62 0.98 39.11
N ALA A 448 -6.98 1.60 37.99
CA ALA A 448 -7.45 2.98 37.95
C ALA A 448 -8.77 3.17 38.72
N VAL A 449 -9.72 2.25 38.55
CA VAL A 449 -10.98 2.25 39.32
C VAL A 449 -10.72 2.06 40.81
N ALA A 450 -9.85 1.13 41.19
CA ALA A 450 -9.46 0.92 42.59
C ALA A 450 -8.81 2.19 43.18
N ALA A 451 -8.00 2.90 42.40
CA ALA A 451 -7.43 4.20 42.74
C ALA A 451 -8.45 5.34 42.77
N GLY A 452 -9.64 5.15 42.19
CA GLY A 452 -10.73 6.13 42.14
C GLY A 452 -10.63 7.10 40.96
N GLY A 453 -9.83 6.76 39.97
CA GLY A 453 -9.69 7.50 38.72
C GLY A 453 -10.54 6.91 37.59
N GLU A 454 -10.42 7.53 36.43
CA GLU A 454 -11.06 7.08 35.20
C GLU A 454 -10.28 5.94 34.52
N ALA A 455 -10.99 4.94 34.01
CA ALA A 455 -10.39 3.73 33.48
C ALA A 455 -9.88 3.86 32.03
N GLU A 456 -10.50 4.72 31.22
CA GLU A 456 -10.31 4.74 29.76
C GLU A 456 -8.87 5.12 29.37
N GLY A 457 -8.36 6.25 29.87
CA GLY A 457 -6.97 6.63 29.60
C GLY A 457 -5.92 5.65 30.14
N ALA A 458 -6.24 4.90 31.21
CA ALA A 458 -5.34 3.84 31.70
C ALA A 458 -5.37 2.60 30.79
N ARG A 459 -6.55 2.26 30.26
CA ARG A 459 -6.75 1.17 29.30
C ARG A 459 -6.04 1.43 27.97
N ASP A 460 -6.12 2.64 27.45
CA ASP A 460 -5.50 3.00 26.17
C ASP A 460 -3.97 2.93 26.27
N ARG A 461 -3.38 3.54 27.31
CA ARG A 461 -1.93 3.44 27.58
C ARG A 461 -1.46 2.00 27.77
N ALA A 462 -2.26 1.15 28.41
CA ALA A 462 -1.92 -0.26 28.60
C ALA A 462 -1.99 -1.04 27.29
N ARG A 463 -2.95 -0.71 26.41
CA ARG A 463 -3.07 -1.29 25.07
C ARG A 463 -1.86 -0.95 24.21
N GLU A 464 -1.51 0.33 24.14
CA GLU A 464 -0.34 0.83 23.40
C GLU A 464 0.94 0.16 23.88
N LEU A 465 1.19 0.16 25.19
CA LEU A 465 2.39 -0.47 25.75
C LEU A 465 2.43 -1.98 25.50
N GLY A 466 1.29 -2.67 25.63
CA GLY A 466 1.19 -4.10 25.40
C GLY A 466 1.57 -4.48 23.97
N TYR A 467 1.02 -3.79 22.97
CA TYR A 467 1.41 -4.03 21.57
C TYR A 467 2.83 -3.58 21.26
N PHE A 468 3.28 -2.44 21.81
CA PHE A 468 4.65 -1.97 21.63
C PHE A 468 5.68 -3.00 22.13
N ALA A 469 5.45 -3.58 23.31
CA ALA A 469 6.34 -4.58 23.89
C ALA A 469 6.36 -5.91 23.12
N LEU A 470 5.25 -6.26 22.46
CA LEU A 470 5.11 -7.52 21.71
C LEU A 470 5.49 -7.39 20.22
N ASP A 471 5.59 -6.17 19.68
CA ASP A 471 5.78 -5.95 18.25
C ASP A 471 7.07 -6.58 17.71
N ALA A 472 8.22 -6.24 18.28
CA ALA A 472 9.50 -6.80 17.85
C ALA A 472 9.62 -8.32 18.08
N PRO A 473 9.23 -8.88 19.25
CA PRO A 473 9.18 -10.33 19.45
C PRO A 473 8.28 -11.06 18.45
N PHE A 474 7.06 -10.54 18.19
CA PHE A 474 6.13 -11.17 17.25
C PHE A 474 6.71 -11.21 15.84
N ARG A 475 7.29 -10.10 15.37
CA ARG A 475 7.90 -10.02 14.03
C ARG A 475 9.05 -11.01 13.85
N ARG A 476 9.90 -11.16 14.88
CA ARG A 476 10.99 -12.15 14.88
C ARG A 476 10.43 -13.56 14.76
N TRP A 477 9.52 -13.90 15.67
CA TRP A 477 8.87 -15.21 15.67
C TRP A 477 8.20 -15.54 14.33
N LEU A 478 7.44 -14.58 13.77
CA LEU A 478 6.76 -14.75 12.48
C LEU A 478 7.77 -14.99 11.34
N SER A 479 8.90 -14.30 11.37
CA SER A 479 9.95 -14.44 10.35
C SER A 479 10.71 -15.78 10.41
N GLU A 480 10.57 -16.53 11.49
CA GLU A 480 11.22 -17.84 11.70
C GLU A 480 10.33 -19.03 11.30
N LEU A 481 9.06 -18.78 10.98
CA LEU A 481 8.11 -19.82 10.55
C LEU A 481 8.43 -20.27 9.12
N ALA A 482 9.10 -21.41 8.97
CA ALA A 482 9.53 -22.00 7.70
C ALA A 482 8.88 -23.38 7.47
N ALA A 483 9.13 -24.03 6.33
CA ALA A 483 8.48 -25.28 5.94
C ALA A 483 8.74 -26.44 6.90
N GLY A 484 9.88 -26.44 7.59
CA GLY A 484 10.23 -27.44 8.62
C GLY A 484 9.66 -27.16 10.02
N THR A 485 9.01 -26.02 10.23
CA THR A 485 8.56 -25.59 11.55
C THR A 485 7.29 -26.34 11.97
N SER A 486 7.32 -26.94 13.16
CA SER A 486 6.12 -27.53 13.79
C SER A 486 5.14 -26.43 14.21
N PRO A 487 3.88 -26.43 13.70
CA PRO A 487 2.90 -25.41 14.07
C PRO A 487 2.58 -25.38 15.58
N THR A 488 2.64 -26.54 16.24
CA THR A 488 2.37 -26.67 17.68
C THR A 488 3.51 -26.07 18.50
N GLU A 489 4.75 -26.45 18.21
CA GLU A 489 5.94 -25.95 18.93
C GLU A 489 6.09 -24.43 18.73
N ALA A 490 5.95 -23.95 17.48
CA ALA A 490 6.01 -22.52 17.20
C ALA A 490 4.98 -21.71 18.00
N ARG A 491 3.77 -22.25 18.18
CA ARG A 491 2.72 -21.62 18.97
C ARG A 491 3.04 -21.63 20.47
N GLU A 492 3.57 -22.75 20.97
CA GLU A 492 4.01 -22.87 22.37
C GLU A 492 5.12 -21.87 22.70
N ASP A 493 6.11 -21.75 21.82
CA ASP A 493 7.22 -20.81 21.95
C ASP A 493 6.72 -19.36 21.98
N TRP A 494 5.82 -19.00 21.07
CA TRP A 494 5.21 -17.66 21.07
C TRP A 494 4.40 -17.39 22.34
N TYR A 495 3.59 -18.36 22.78
CA TYR A 495 2.73 -18.18 23.95
C TYR A 495 3.54 -18.01 25.23
N ALA A 496 4.63 -18.77 25.37
CA ALA A 496 5.56 -18.61 26.48
C ALA A 496 6.19 -17.21 26.50
N GLU A 497 6.64 -16.70 25.35
CA GLU A 497 7.24 -15.37 25.24
C GLU A 497 6.22 -14.25 25.50
N ALA A 498 5.05 -14.31 24.87
CA ALA A 498 3.98 -13.33 25.07
C ALA A 498 3.48 -13.31 26.53
N TYR A 499 3.37 -14.48 27.16
CA TYR A 499 2.97 -14.60 28.57
C TYR A 499 4.00 -13.94 29.47
N ARG A 500 5.29 -14.21 29.25
CA ARG A 500 6.40 -13.63 30.01
C ARG A 500 6.37 -12.10 29.93
N VAL A 501 6.34 -11.56 28.72
CA VAL A 501 6.34 -10.10 28.47
C VAL A 501 5.12 -9.42 29.11
N LEU A 502 3.91 -9.93 28.88
CA LEU A 502 2.71 -9.30 29.40
C LEU A 502 2.58 -9.44 30.92
N ARG A 503 3.02 -10.57 31.48
CA ARG A 503 3.06 -10.76 32.93
C ARG A 503 3.99 -9.74 33.58
N GLU A 504 5.20 -9.55 33.07
CA GLU A 504 6.14 -8.54 33.57
C GLU A 504 5.51 -7.13 33.56
N LEU A 505 4.82 -6.75 32.48
CA LEU A 505 4.11 -5.47 32.38
C LEU A 505 2.93 -5.33 33.35
N GLY A 506 2.26 -6.44 33.65
CA GLY A 506 1.16 -6.50 34.61
C GLY A 506 1.67 -6.39 36.05
N ASP A 507 2.72 -7.13 36.38
CA ASP A 507 3.36 -7.13 37.70
C ASP A 507 3.88 -5.71 38.02
N GLN A 508 4.59 -5.06 37.09
CA GLN A 508 5.07 -3.68 37.25
C GLN A 508 3.92 -2.70 37.54
N ARG A 509 2.77 -2.85 36.87
CA ARG A 509 1.60 -1.98 37.11
C ARG A 509 1.00 -2.11 38.49
N VAL A 510 1.03 -3.32 39.05
CA VAL A 510 0.54 -3.58 40.40
C VAL A 510 1.51 -3.00 41.42
N GLU A 511 2.82 -3.08 41.17
CA GLU A 511 3.86 -2.45 42.01
C GLU A 511 3.75 -0.93 41.99
N ASP A 512 3.50 -0.34 40.82
CA ASP A 512 3.32 1.11 40.66
C ASP A 512 1.97 1.61 41.23
N ALA A 513 1.06 0.70 41.59
CA ALA A 513 -0.26 1.06 42.10
C ALA A 513 -0.15 1.64 43.52
N GLY A 514 -0.61 2.88 43.69
CA GLY A 514 -0.56 3.57 44.99
C GLY A 514 -1.43 2.92 46.07
N PRO A 515 -1.23 3.26 47.36
CA PRO A 515 -1.93 2.66 48.50
C PRO A 515 -3.47 2.64 48.39
N ALA A 516 -4.05 3.62 47.70
CA ALA A 516 -5.50 3.69 47.46
C ALA A 516 -6.03 2.48 46.65
N SER A 517 -5.26 1.98 45.68
CA SER A 517 -5.63 0.80 44.89
C SER A 517 -5.59 -0.50 45.70
N TRP A 518 -4.77 -0.56 46.75
CA TRP A 518 -4.67 -1.70 47.66
C TRP A 518 -5.86 -1.78 48.62
N ILE A 519 -6.38 -0.63 49.06
CA ILE A 519 -7.62 -0.55 49.85
C ILE A 519 -8.83 -0.91 48.98
N GLY A 520 -8.80 -0.49 47.71
CA GLY A 520 -9.85 -0.80 46.73
C GLY A 520 -11.12 0.04 46.90
N ARG A 521 -12.05 -0.14 45.98
CA ARG A 521 -13.35 0.56 45.97
C ARG A 521 -14.46 -0.35 45.50
N GLU A 522 -15.68 -0.06 45.93
CA GLU A 522 -16.88 -0.71 45.43
C GLU A 522 -17.32 -0.05 44.11
N LYS A 523 -17.53 -0.86 43.08
CA LYS A 523 -18.09 -0.46 41.79
C LYS A 523 -19.07 -1.53 41.31
N ASP A 524 -20.28 -1.13 40.93
CA ASP A 524 -21.34 -2.04 40.45
C ASP A 524 -21.61 -3.23 41.39
N GLY A 525 -21.55 -3.00 42.70
CA GLY A 525 -21.77 -4.03 43.73
C GLY A 525 -20.62 -5.03 43.89
N LYS A 526 -19.45 -4.76 43.31
CA LYS A 526 -18.22 -5.54 43.49
C LYS A 526 -17.14 -4.66 44.08
N HIS A 527 -16.50 -5.14 45.14
CA HIS A 527 -15.26 -4.56 45.61
C HIS A 527 -14.13 -4.92 44.63
N ILE A 528 -13.31 -3.93 44.27
CA ILE A 528 -12.16 -4.09 43.38
C ILE A 528 -10.94 -3.50 44.08
N ASN A 529 -9.96 -4.36 44.36
CA ASN A 529 -8.62 -3.95 44.80
C ASN A 529 -7.52 -4.49 43.86
N ALA A 530 -6.29 -4.03 44.07
CA ALA A 530 -5.14 -4.41 43.25
C ALA A 530 -4.86 -5.92 43.23
N SER A 531 -5.05 -6.62 44.36
CA SER A 531 -4.78 -8.06 44.46
C SER A 531 -5.81 -8.89 43.67
N GLU A 532 -7.09 -8.56 43.76
CA GLU A 532 -8.15 -9.22 42.99
C GLU A 532 -7.99 -8.95 41.49
N ALA A 533 -7.71 -7.70 41.12
CA ALA A 533 -7.48 -7.31 39.73
C ALA A 533 -6.28 -8.06 39.13
N HIS A 534 -5.19 -8.23 39.89
CA HIS A 534 -4.02 -9.00 39.47
C HIS A 534 -4.34 -10.50 39.30
N GLY A 535 -5.09 -11.10 40.24
CA GLY A 535 -5.54 -12.49 40.11
C GLY A 535 -6.40 -12.72 38.86
N TRP A 536 -7.33 -11.81 38.55
CA TRP A 536 -8.13 -11.88 37.32
C TRP A 536 -7.28 -11.75 36.06
N PHE A 537 -6.30 -10.84 36.09
CA PHE A 537 -5.34 -10.67 35.01
C PHE A 537 -4.55 -11.94 34.75
N LEU A 538 -3.92 -12.54 35.77
CA LEU A 538 -3.14 -13.76 35.62
C LEU A 538 -3.98 -14.92 35.07
N GLY A 539 -5.22 -15.06 35.56
CA GLY A 539 -6.15 -16.08 35.05
C GLY A 539 -6.58 -15.83 33.59
N ALA A 540 -6.84 -14.58 33.22
CA ALA A 540 -7.20 -14.22 31.84
C ALA A 540 -6.02 -14.38 30.88
N LEU A 541 -4.81 -14.00 31.30
CA LEU A 541 -3.58 -14.14 30.54
C LEU A 541 -3.26 -15.61 30.28
N ALA A 542 -3.35 -16.46 31.30
CA ALA A 542 -3.12 -17.90 31.16
C ALA A 542 -4.15 -18.57 30.23
N ARG A 543 -5.43 -18.17 30.28
CA ARG A 543 -6.46 -18.67 29.35
C ARG A 543 -6.24 -18.21 27.92
N ALA A 544 -5.81 -16.96 27.71
CA ALA A 544 -5.55 -16.44 26.37
C ALA A 544 -4.36 -17.16 25.70
N LEU A 545 -3.36 -17.56 26.48
CA LEU A 545 -2.10 -18.14 25.99
C LEU A 545 -1.96 -19.62 26.38
N SER A 546 -3.06 -20.38 26.44
CA SER A 546 -3.03 -21.82 26.69
C SER A 546 -2.89 -22.61 25.39
N THR A 547 -2.17 -23.73 25.47
CA THR A 547 -2.09 -24.73 24.38
C THR A 547 -3.06 -25.88 24.55
N SER A 548 -3.61 -26.03 25.76
CA SER A 548 -4.71 -26.93 26.09
C SER A 548 -5.97 -26.48 25.36
N ALA A 549 -6.45 -27.31 24.43
CA ALA A 549 -7.77 -27.14 23.83
C ALA A 549 -8.85 -27.36 24.89
N GLU A 550 -9.16 -26.35 25.71
CA GLU A 550 -10.37 -26.37 26.55
C GLU A 550 -11.56 -25.94 25.68
N ASN A 551 -11.99 -26.87 24.82
CA ASN A 551 -13.40 -26.97 24.46
C ASN A 551 -14.14 -27.46 25.71
N THR A 552 -14.88 -26.56 26.35
CA THR A 552 -16.12 -26.88 27.05
C THR A 552 -17.19 -25.90 26.65
#